data_AF-A0A1V3WYE4-F1
#
_entry.id   AF-A0A1V3WYE4-F1
#
_cell.length_a   1.000
_cell.length_b   1.000
_cell.length_c   1.000
_cell.angle_alpha   90.00
_cell.angle_beta   90.00
_cell.angle_gamma   90.00
#
_symmetry.space_group_name_H-M   'P 1'
#
loop_
_entity.id
_entity.type
_entity.pdbx_description
1 polymer ?
#
loop_
_entity_poly.entity_id
_entity_poly.type
_entity_poly.pdbx_seq_one_letter_code
_entity_poly.pdbx_strand_id
1 'polypeptide(L)'
;MDWGAIMSDGSPVSGDAKTDGGSDTGSDTDKAPAAAHEPDEAALAAMSQQELLDLGGKLDGVQIAYKEPRWPVEGTKAEKRAERGVAVWLLLGGAFGLALLLVFLFWPWQYKASGESGSFLYSLATPLYGLTFGLSILAIAIGAVLFQKRFIPEEITIQDRHDGASREIDRKTVVANLTDAFESSTIRRRKLVGLSLGMGLGAFGLGTLVAFAGGLIKNPWKPVVPTAEGMKAELWTSGWTPRYKGETIYLARATGLHDGPPFIKLRPEDMDAGGMETVFPWRESDGDGTTVESHEKLQAIAMGIRNPVMLIRIKPSDLGKMVKRQGQESFNFGEFFAYTKVCSHLGCPASLYEQQTYRILCPCHQSQFDALHFAKPIFGPAARALAQLPITIDSNGYFVANGDFVEPVGPAFWERTTS
;
A
#
# COMPACT_ATOMS: atom_id res chain seq x y z
N MET A 1 20.17 -34.93 6.57
CA MET A 1 21.50 -35.09 7.17
C MET A 1 21.48 -34.28 8.43
N ASP A 2 21.56 -35.02 9.54
CA ASP A 2 21.37 -34.63 10.93
C ASP A 2 22.74 -34.30 11.53
N TRP A 3 22.84 -33.30 12.40
CA TRP A 3 24.01 -33.05 13.24
C TRP A 3 23.56 -32.47 14.58
N GLY A 4 23.27 -33.38 15.50
CA GLY A 4 23.20 -33.13 16.93
C GLY A 4 24.57 -33.19 17.60
N ALA A 5 24.69 -32.39 18.66
CA ALA A 5 25.39 -32.58 19.93
C ALA A 5 26.65 -33.49 20.01
N ILE A 6 27.72 -32.92 20.59
CA ILE A 6 28.71 -33.68 21.36
C ILE A 6 28.85 -33.02 22.73
N MET A 7 28.55 -33.80 23.76
CA MET A 7 28.77 -33.53 25.17
C MET A 7 30.10 -34.16 25.63
N SER A 8 30.71 -33.49 26.61
CA SER A 8 31.48 -33.98 27.77
C SER A 8 32.24 -35.32 27.73
N ASP A 9 33.50 -35.26 28.14
CA ASP A 9 34.04 -36.20 29.12
C ASP A 9 34.68 -35.46 30.29
N GLY A 10 34.80 -36.15 31.43
CA GLY A 10 35.40 -35.60 32.63
C GLY A 10 36.03 -36.69 33.47
N SER A 11 36.95 -36.22 34.32
CA SER A 11 37.47 -36.78 35.58
C SER A 11 38.55 -37.87 35.52
N PRO A 12 39.34 -38.09 36.60
CA PRO A 12 39.75 -37.22 37.72
C PRO A 12 41.29 -37.25 37.97
N VAL A 13 41.83 -36.50 38.94
CA VAL A 13 42.83 -36.99 39.94
C VAL A 13 43.10 -35.92 41.01
N SER A 14 43.27 -36.45 42.22
CA SER A 14 43.40 -35.93 43.58
C SER A 14 44.30 -34.72 43.86
N GLY A 15 43.73 -33.81 44.65
CA GLY A 15 44.20 -33.29 45.95
C GLY A 15 45.70 -33.22 46.28
N ASP A 16 46.14 -32.00 46.57
CA ASP A 16 46.89 -31.71 47.79
C ASP A 16 46.64 -30.27 48.25
N ALA A 17 46.39 -30.12 49.55
CA ALA A 17 46.07 -28.88 50.22
C ALA A 17 47.35 -28.12 50.62
N LYS A 18 47.35 -26.79 50.44
CA LYS A 18 48.02 -25.83 51.35
C LYS A 18 47.58 -24.39 51.06
N THR A 19 46.78 -23.87 52.00
CA THR A 19 46.73 -22.51 52.56
C THR A 19 47.57 -21.40 51.92
N ASP A 20 46.92 -20.34 51.41
CA ASP A 20 46.88 -18.99 52.02
C ASP A 20 46.47 -17.90 51.02
N GLY A 21 45.67 -16.94 51.48
CA GLY A 21 45.52 -15.62 50.84
C GLY A 21 44.23 -15.42 50.04
N GLY A 22 43.18 -14.95 50.72
CA GLY A 22 42.02 -14.37 50.04
C GLY A 22 42.38 -13.05 49.36
N SER A 23 41.88 -12.85 48.15
CA SER A 23 41.58 -11.54 47.60
C SER A 23 40.39 -11.69 46.63
N ASP A 24 39.20 -11.37 47.15
CA ASP A 24 38.04 -10.98 46.33
C ASP A 24 38.47 -9.83 45.41
N THR A 25 38.59 -10.10 44.11
CA THR A 25 38.57 -9.02 43.10
C THR A 25 37.15 -8.90 42.58
N GLY A 26 36.28 -8.38 43.45
CA GLY A 26 35.03 -7.75 43.02
C GLY A 26 35.37 -6.47 42.25
N SER A 27 34.67 -6.25 41.14
CA SER A 27 34.83 -5.07 40.29
C SER A 27 34.63 -3.78 41.10
N ASP A 28 35.66 -2.95 41.18
CA ASP A 28 35.68 -1.61 41.78
C ASP A 28 34.84 -0.59 40.95
N THR A 29 33.57 -0.90 40.68
CA THR A 29 32.60 0.03 40.09
C THR A 29 31.56 0.53 41.09
N ASP A 30 31.64 0.11 42.36
CA ASP A 30 30.67 0.46 43.41
C ASP A 30 30.97 1.79 44.14
N LYS A 31 31.91 2.60 43.64
CA LYS A 31 32.10 3.97 44.09
C LYS A 31 31.71 4.93 42.98
N ALA A 32 30.47 5.39 42.98
CA ALA A 32 30.21 6.73 42.49
C ALA A 32 31.12 7.67 43.28
N PRO A 33 32.06 8.41 42.65
CA PRO A 33 32.77 9.44 43.39
C PRO A 33 31.69 10.41 43.88
N ALA A 34 31.76 10.72 45.19
CA ALA A 34 31.07 11.88 45.74
C ALA A 34 31.23 13.04 44.75
N ALA A 35 30.13 13.72 44.42
CA ALA A 35 30.08 14.85 43.49
C ALA A 35 31.39 15.64 43.60
N ALA A 36 32.26 15.48 42.60
CA ALA A 36 33.43 16.34 42.48
C ALA A 36 32.86 17.74 42.48
N HIS A 37 33.26 18.55 43.45
CA HIS A 37 32.70 19.89 43.67
C HIS A 37 32.67 20.60 42.31
N GLU A 38 31.47 20.91 41.80
CA GLU A 38 31.35 21.63 40.55
C GLU A 38 32.18 22.92 40.68
N PRO A 39 33.05 23.23 39.70
CA PRO A 39 33.89 24.42 39.79
C PRO A 39 33.01 25.65 40.00
N ASP A 40 33.42 26.54 40.90
CA ASP A 40 32.68 27.79 41.11
C ASP A 40 32.75 28.69 39.86
N GLU A 41 31.87 29.69 39.81
CA GLU A 41 31.76 30.57 38.63
C GLU A 41 33.08 31.30 38.33
N ALA A 42 33.84 31.64 39.37
CA ALA A 42 35.16 32.26 39.23
C ALA A 42 36.19 31.30 38.61
N ALA A 43 36.17 30.01 38.99
CA ALA A 43 37.01 28.97 38.39
C ALA A 43 36.62 28.68 36.94
N LEU A 44 35.32 28.62 36.61
CA LEU A 44 34.86 28.42 35.24
C LEU A 44 35.26 29.59 34.32
N ALA A 45 35.19 30.83 34.82
CA ALA A 45 35.60 32.02 34.08
C ALA A 45 37.12 32.07 33.83
N ALA A 46 37.92 31.39 34.66
CA ALA A 46 39.37 31.32 34.54
C ALA A 46 39.86 30.16 33.65
N MET A 47 38.99 29.20 33.29
CA MET A 47 39.34 28.06 32.46
C MET A 47 39.46 28.42 30.98
N SER A 48 40.40 27.77 30.31
CA SER A 48 40.50 27.79 28.85
C SER A 48 39.37 26.98 28.19
N GLN A 49 39.14 27.23 26.90
CA GLN A 49 38.14 26.49 26.14
C GLN A 49 38.40 24.97 26.12
N GLN A 50 39.66 24.54 26.11
CA GLN A 50 40.01 23.12 26.14
C GLN A 50 39.69 22.49 27.51
N GLU A 51 39.99 23.20 28.60
CA GLU A 51 39.65 22.73 29.95
C GLU A 51 38.14 22.62 30.15
N LEU A 52 37.36 23.52 29.56
CA LEU A 52 35.90 23.46 29.57
C LEU A 52 35.36 22.28 28.74
N LEU A 53 35.98 21.97 27.59
CA LEU A 53 35.62 20.79 26.78
C LEU A 53 35.90 19.48 27.54
N ASP A 54 37.07 19.40 28.18
CA ASP A 54 37.45 18.23 28.97
C ASP A 54 36.58 18.08 30.23
N LEU A 55 36.20 19.20 30.87
CA LEU A 55 35.26 19.22 31.99
C LEU A 55 33.88 18.71 31.57
N GLY A 56 33.35 19.20 30.45
CA GLY A 56 32.06 18.74 29.91
C GLY A 56 32.06 17.24 29.60
N GLY A 57 33.13 16.75 28.96
CA GLY A 57 33.27 15.32 28.70
C GLY A 57 33.28 14.48 29.98
N LYS A 58 34.05 14.90 31.00
CA LYS A 58 34.12 14.19 32.29
C LYS A 58 32.77 14.09 33.00
N LEU A 59 31.93 15.12 32.91
CA LEU A 59 30.59 15.10 33.52
C LEU A 59 29.68 14.04 32.89
N ASP A 60 29.83 13.78 31.60
CA ASP A 60 29.00 12.84 30.84
C ASP A 60 29.64 11.44 30.66
N GLY A 61 30.77 11.16 31.32
CA GLY A 61 31.54 9.93 31.11
C GLY A 61 32.14 9.81 29.70
N VAL A 62 32.37 10.95 29.04
CA VAL A 62 32.92 11.08 27.70
C VAL A 62 34.40 11.47 27.78
N GLN A 63 35.27 10.62 27.23
CA GLN A 63 36.70 10.89 27.12
C GLN A 63 37.13 10.98 25.66
N ILE A 64 37.70 12.14 25.28
CA ILE A 64 38.37 12.30 23.99
C ILE A 64 39.74 11.63 24.08
N ALA A 65 39.88 10.44 23.50
CA ALA A 65 41.11 9.64 23.55
C ALA A 65 42.16 10.11 22.52
N TYR A 66 41.70 10.66 21.39
CA TYR A 66 42.56 11.18 20.33
C TYR A 66 41.84 12.31 19.61
N LYS A 67 42.53 13.44 19.42
CA LYS A 67 42.06 14.55 18.59
C LYS A 67 43.26 15.29 17.98
N GLU A 68 43.41 15.20 16.66
CA GLU A 68 44.50 15.88 15.95
C GLU A 68 43.97 16.67 14.75
N PRO A 69 44.45 17.91 14.54
CA PRO A 69 44.11 18.65 13.34
C PRO A 69 44.57 17.91 12.09
N ARG A 70 43.75 17.93 11.03
CA ARG A 70 44.09 17.28 9.76
C ARG A 70 45.31 17.90 9.05
N TRP A 71 45.60 19.16 9.33
CA TRP A 71 46.70 19.94 8.75
C TRP A 71 47.51 20.62 9.87
N PRO A 72 48.47 19.93 10.50
CA PRO A 72 49.27 20.50 11.59
C PRO A 72 50.28 21.56 11.10
N VAL A 73 50.60 21.56 9.80
CA VAL A 73 51.43 22.58 9.15
C VAL A 73 50.52 23.43 8.27
N GLU A 74 50.43 24.72 8.59
CA GLU A 74 49.59 25.66 7.87
C GLU A 74 50.14 26.02 6.48
N GLY A 75 49.22 26.25 5.53
CA GLY A 75 49.53 26.87 4.25
C GLY A 75 50.20 25.94 3.24
N THR A 76 50.16 24.62 3.48
CA THR A 76 50.81 23.65 2.58
C THR A 76 50.13 23.61 1.20
N LYS A 77 50.89 23.24 0.17
CA LYS A 77 50.33 23.07 -1.19
C LYS A 77 49.26 21.98 -1.25
N ALA A 78 49.36 20.96 -0.40
CA ALA A 78 48.41 19.86 -0.31
C ALA A 78 47.09 20.30 0.35
N GLU A 79 47.17 21.06 1.45
CA GLU A 79 46.02 21.66 2.12
C GLU A 79 45.21 22.56 1.17
N LYS A 80 45.88 23.51 0.50
CA LYS A 80 45.24 24.37 -0.51
C LYS A 80 44.62 23.60 -1.68
N ARG A 81 45.11 22.39 -1.98
CA ARG A 81 44.50 21.52 -3.01
C ARG A 81 43.24 20.83 -2.47
N ALA A 82 43.26 20.35 -1.24
CA ALA A 82 42.09 19.76 -0.59
C ALA A 82 40.96 20.78 -0.42
N GLU A 83 41.30 22.03 -0.05
CA GLU A 83 40.36 23.14 0.10
C GLU A 83 39.64 23.42 -1.21
N ARG A 84 40.40 23.58 -2.31
CA ARG A 84 39.84 23.74 -3.65
C ARG A 84 38.98 22.56 -4.07
N GLY A 85 39.34 21.33 -3.68
CA GLY A 85 38.55 20.13 -3.95
C GLY A 85 37.15 20.20 -3.33
N VAL A 86 37.06 20.59 -2.05
CA VAL A 86 35.77 20.81 -1.37
C VAL A 86 35.00 21.96 -2.03
N ALA A 87 35.68 23.09 -2.25
CA ALA A 87 35.05 24.28 -2.85
C ALA A 87 34.46 24.00 -4.24
N VAL A 88 35.15 23.22 -5.10
CA VAL A 88 34.64 22.83 -6.42
C VAL A 88 33.30 22.08 -6.32
N TRP A 89 33.17 21.12 -5.40
CA TRP A 89 31.92 20.38 -5.23
C TRP A 89 30.79 21.27 -4.71
N LEU A 90 31.07 22.16 -3.76
CA LEU A 90 30.07 23.11 -3.26
C LEU A 90 29.64 24.12 -4.34
N LEU A 91 30.59 24.61 -5.14
CA LEU A 91 30.31 25.50 -6.27
C LEU A 91 29.53 24.79 -7.38
N LEU A 92 29.84 23.54 -7.68
CA LEU A 92 29.03 22.71 -8.59
C LEU A 92 27.60 22.55 -8.07
N GLY A 93 27.46 22.33 -6.77
CA GLY A 93 26.17 22.32 -6.09
C GLY A 93 25.36 23.60 -6.34
N GLY A 94 25.98 24.76 -6.10
CA GLY A 94 25.37 26.06 -6.36
C GLY A 94 25.07 26.30 -7.85
N ALA A 95 25.96 25.88 -8.75
CA ALA A 95 25.78 26.00 -10.19
C ALA A 95 24.59 25.18 -10.70
N PHE A 96 24.45 23.93 -10.25
CA PHE A 96 23.28 23.11 -10.57
C PHE A 96 21.99 23.63 -9.93
N GLY A 97 22.07 24.21 -8.73
CA GLY A 97 20.92 24.89 -8.10
C GLY A 97 20.46 26.12 -8.88
N LEU A 98 21.40 26.92 -9.38
CA LEU A 98 21.11 28.04 -10.28
C LEU A 98 20.55 27.53 -11.62
N ALA A 99 21.13 26.48 -12.19
CA ALA A 99 20.62 25.85 -13.40
C ALA A 99 19.18 25.37 -13.22
N LEU A 100 18.84 24.78 -12.07
CA LEU A 100 17.46 24.41 -11.74
C LEU A 100 16.54 25.62 -11.76
N LEU A 101 16.92 26.73 -11.11
CA LEU A 101 16.12 27.95 -11.09
C LEU A 101 15.87 28.47 -12.51
N LEU A 102 16.91 28.52 -13.34
CA LEU A 102 16.81 29.01 -14.72
C LEU A 102 15.98 28.09 -15.61
N VAL A 103 16.18 26.77 -15.52
CA VAL A 103 15.37 25.79 -16.27
C VAL A 103 13.92 25.85 -15.81
N PHE A 104 13.66 25.93 -14.51
CA PHE A 104 12.30 26.01 -13.98
C PHE A 104 11.53 27.25 -14.46
N LEU A 105 12.20 28.40 -14.53
CA LEU A 105 11.57 29.65 -14.95
C LEU A 105 11.49 29.83 -16.48
N PHE A 106 12.52 29.40 -17.21
CA PHE A 106 12.71 29.79 -18.62
C PHE A 106 12.66 28.63 -19.61
N TRP A 107 12.37 27.41 -19.17
CA TRP A 107 12.19 26.26 -20.07
C TRP A 107 10.73 26.12 -20.54
N PRO A 108 10.47 25.71 -21.80
CA PRO A 108 9.12 25.47 -22.30
C PRO A 108 8.48 24.23 -21.66
N TRP A 109 7.86 24.41 -20.50
CA TRP A 109 7.24 23.35 -19.68
C TRP A 109 5.80 23.00 -20.07
N GLN A 110 5.17 23.78 -20.96
CA GLN A 110 3.80 23.54 -21.41
C GLN A 110 3.72 22.26 -22.24
N TYR A 111 2.69 21.43 -21.97
CA TYR A 111 2.46 20.19 -22.70
C TYR A 111 2.38 20.42 -24.22
N LYS A 112 3.05 19.54 -24.96
CA LYS A 112 3.05 19.50 -26.42
C LYS A 112 2.79 18.07 -26.87
N ALA A 113 1.82 17.88 -27.76
CA ALA A 113 1.50 16.57 -28.28
C ALA A 113 2.65 15.99 -29.13
N SER A 114 2.63 14.68 -29.36
CA SER A 114 3.60 14.03 -30.25
C SER A 114 3.46 14.58 -31.67
N GLY A 115 4.58 14.99 -32.28
CA GLY A 115 4.63 15.57 -33.63
C GLY A 115 4.45 17.09 -33.69
N GLU A 116 4.09 17.75 -32.59
CA GLU A 116 4.08 19.22 -32.54
C GLU A 116 5.49 19.80 -32.46
N SER A 117 5.69 20.97 -33.07
CA SER A 117 6.94 21.74 -32.92
C SER A 117 7.20 22.04 -31.44
N GLY A 118 8.38 21.65 -30.94
CA GLY A 118 8.76 21.84 -29.54
C GLY A 118 8.40 20.68 -28.59
N SER A 119 7.78 19.60 -29.09
CA SER A 119 7.50 18.39 -28.29
C SER A 119 8.75 17.79 -27.63
N PHE A 120 9.87 17.77 -28.35
CA PHE A 120 11.15 17.32 -27.80
C PHE A 120 11.63 18.20 -26.63
N LEU A 121 11.56 19.52 -26.76
CA LEU A 121 11.96 20.44 -25.68
C LEU A 121 11.07 20.27 -24.45
N TYR A 122 9.76 20.12 -24.64
CA TYR A 122 8.84 19.80 -23.55
C TYR A 122 9.23 18.50 -22.83
N SER A 123 9.55 17.43 -23.59
CA SER A 123 9.94 16.13 -23.01
C SER A 123 11.20 16.19 -22.13
N LEU A 124 12.06 17.20 -22.33
CA LEU A 124 13.26 17.42 -21.53
C LEU A 124 13.01 18.21 -20.24
N ALA A 125 11.84 18.85 -20.07
CA ALA A 125 11.57 19.68 -18.90
C ALA A 125 11.71 18.90 -17.58
N THR A 126 10.99 17.77 -17.45
CA THR A 126 11.03 16.94 -16.24
C THR A 126 12.40 16.30 -15.99
N PRO A 127 13.07 15.68 -16.99
CA PRO A 127 14.45 15.20 -16.81
C PRO A 127 15.42 16.29 -16.36
N LEU A 128 15.35 17.50 -16.92
CA LEU A 128 16.22 18.60 -16.54
C LEU A 128 15.96 19.03 -15.09
N TYR A 129 14.71 19.14 -14.65
CA TYR A 129 14.39 19.40 -13.24
C TYR A 129 15.05 18.38 -12.31
N GLY A 130 14.91 17.09 -12.62
CA GLY A 130 15.50 16.01 -11.85
C GLY A 130 17.02 16.06 -11.80
N LEU A 131 17.67 16.26 -12.96
CA LEU A 131 19.12 16.31 -13.07
C LEU A 131 19.71 17.53 -12.35
N THR A 132 19.18 18.73 -12.58
CA THR A 132 19.71 19.94 -11.95
C THR A 132 19.46 19.95 -10.44
N PHE A 133 18.30 19.47 -9.98
CA PHE A 133 18.01 19.35 -8.55
C PHE A 133 18.88 18.27 -7.88
N GLY A 134 18.89 17.06 -8.43
CA GLY A 134 19.62 15.92 -7.88
C GLY A 134 21.13 16.15 -7.85
N LEU A 135 21.72 16.68 -8.93
CA LEU A 135 23.14 16.98 -9.00
C LEU A 135 23.55 18.13 -8.06
N SER A 136 22.65 19.08 -7.81
CA SER A 136 22.91 20.15 -6.83
C SER A 136 23.12 19.57 -5.44
N ILE A 137 22.15 18.81 -4.93
CA ILE A 137 22.22 18.23 -3.59
C ILE A 137 23.36 17.21 -3.49
N LEU A 138 23.53 16.35 -4.51
CA LEU A 138 24.60 15.37 -4.55
C LEU A 138 25.98 16.04 -4.44
N ALA A 139 26.21 17.12 -5.20
CA ALA A 139 27.48 17.84 -5.15
C ALA A 139 27.70 18.53 -3.80
N ILE A 140 26.66 19.12 -3.20
CA ILE A 140 26.74 19.71 -1.85
C ILE A 140 27.09 18.63 -0.81
N ALA A 141 26.42 17.47 -0.86
CA ALA A 141 26.67 16.36 0.05
C ALA A 141 28.10 15.81 -0.10
N ILE A 142 28.60 15.63 -1.33
CA ILE A 142 30.00 15.24 -1.57
C ILE A 142 30.94 16.30 -0.98
N GLY A 143 30.66 17.59 -1.19
CA GLY A 143 31.44 18.68 -0.60
C GLY A 143 31.49 18.62 0.92
N ALA A 144 30.35 18.44 1.59
CA ALA A 144 30.26 18.33 3.05
C ALA A 144 31.01 17.10 3.60
N VAL A 145 30.87 15.93 2.96
CA VAL A 145 31.61 14.72 3.35
C VAL A 145 33.11 14.89 3.15
N LEU A 146 33.53 15.52 2.05
CA LEU A 146 34.95 15.82 1.83
C LEU A 146 35.47 16.81 2.87
N PHE A 147 34.67 17.78 3.30
CA PHE A 147 35.04 18.70 4.37
C PHE A 147 35.25 17.95 5.69
N GLN A 148 34.32 17.06 6.06
CA GLN A 148 34.48 16.19 7.23
C GLN A 148 35.76 15.36 7.14
N LYS A 149 36.02 14.72 6.00
CA LYS A 149 37.16 13.81 5.84
C LYS A 149 38.51 14.51 5.77
N ARG A 150 38.56 15.79 5.39
CA ARG A 150 39.81 16.51 5.08
C ARG A 150 40.13 17.66 6.03
N PHE A 151 39.16 18.21 6.74
CA PHE A 151 39.35 19.40 7.58
C PHE A 151 38.87 19.23 9.01
N ILE A 152 37.75 18.53 9.24
CA ILE A 152 37.31 18.25 10.61
C ILE A 152 38.37 17.33 11.27
N PRO A 153 38.92 17.70 12.43
CA PRO A 153 39.87 16.89 13.17
C PRO A 153 39.34 15.46 13.38
N GLU A 154 40.21 14.47 13.24
CA GLU A 154 39.85 13.11 13.60
C GLU A 154 39.73 13.05 15.11
N GLU A 155 38.56 12.66 15.61
CA GLU A 155 38.31 12.56 17.03
C GLU A 155 37.86 11.12 17.35
N ILE A 156 38.59 10.46 18.24
CA ILE A 156 38.18 9.19 18.83
C ILE A 156 37.73 9.49 20.24
N THR A 157 36.43 9.33 20.45
CA THR A 157 35.78 9.62 21.72
C THR A 157 35.18 8.35 22.28
N ILE A 158 35.54 8.04 23.52
CA ILE A 158 35.07 6.88 24.28
C ILE A 158 34.05 7.40 25.27
N GLN A 159 32.82 6.90 25.19
CA GLN A 159 31.77 7.22 26.15
C GLN A 159 31.42 5.96 26.93
N ASP A 160 31.51 6.05 28.26
CA ASP A 160 31.03 4.99 29.14
C ASP A 160 29.52 4.84 29.00
N ARG A 161 29.09 3.65 28.59
CA ARG A 161 27.67 3.36 28.44
C ARG A 161 27.07 3.02 29.80
N HIS A 162 26.14 3.84 30.26
CA HIS A 162 25.33 3.55 31.44
C HIS A 162 24.10 2.69 31.10
N ASP A 163 24.31 1.65 30.30
CA ASP A 163 23.27 0.70 29.94
C ASP A 163 23.20 -0.46 30.94
N GLY A 164 22.07 -1.16 30.98
CA GLY A 164 21.84 -2.27 31.89
C GLY A 164 20.93 -1.91 33.05
N ALA A 165 21.08 -2.59 34.18
CA ALA A 165 20.24 -2.31 35.34
C ALA A 165 20.60 -0.95 35.95
N SER A 166 19.59 -0.13 36.24
CA SER A 166 19.78 1.04 37.09
C SER A 166 20.39 0.62 38.44
N ARG A 167 21.09 1.54 39.11
CA ARG A 167 21.72 1.26 40.41
C ARG A 167 20.69 0.74 41.40
N GLU A 168 21.11 -0.14 42.29
CA GLU A 168 20.20 -0.78 43.25
C GLU A 168 19.51 0.26 44.15
N ILE A 169 20.18 1.37 44.47
CA ILE A 169 19.58 2.48 45.20
C ILE A 169 18.41 3.12 44.43
N ASP A 170 18.57 3.37 43.13
CA ASP A 170 17.53 3.99 42.29
C ASP A 170 16.34 3.03 42.14
N ARG A 171 16.61 1.75 41.88
CA ARG A 171 15.58 0.71 41.78
C ARG A 171 14.79 0.58 43.09
N LYS A 172 15.47 0.44 44.22
CA LYS A 172 14.82 0.30 45.54
C LYS A 172 14.06 1.55 45.93
N THR A 173 14.61 2.74 45.73
CA THR A 173 13.93 4.00 46.08
C THR A 173 12.73 4.28 45.19
N VAL A 174 12.80 3.99 43.88
CA VAL A 174 11.64 4.12 42.98
C VAL A 174 10.55 3.11 43.33
N VAL A 175 10.92 1.84 43.58
CA VAL A 175 9.96 0.82 44.01
C VAL A 175 9.32 1.20 45.35
N ALA A 176 10.10 1.70 46.31
CA ALA A 176 9.60 2.18 47.60
C ALA A 176 8.63 3.35 47.41
N ASN A 177 8.98 4.35 46.58
CA ASN A 177 8.10 5.49 46.29
C ASN A 177 6.79 5.06 45.61
N LEU A 178 6.83 4.16 44.62
CA LEU A 178 5.62 3.67 43.94
C LEU A 178 4.76 2.81 44.88
N THR A 179 5.40 1.97 45.70
CA THR A 179 4.70 1.13 46.68
C THR A 179 4.07 1.97 47.77
N ASP A 180 4.80 2.93 48.33
CA ASP A 180 4.28 3.87 49.34
C ASP A 180 3.13 4.70 48.76
N ALA A 181 3.25 5.24 47.55
CA ALA A 181 2.16 5.96 46.89
C ALA A 181 0.91 5.08 46.72
N PHE A 182 1.08 3.82 46.33
CA PHE A 182 -0.03 2.87 46.19
C PHE A 182 -0.66 2.50 47.55
N GLU A 183 0.15 2.22 48.58
CA GLU A 183 -0.33 1.80 49.90
C GLU A 183 -0.93 2.96 50.69
N SER A 184 -0.27 4.12 50.72
CA SER A 184 -0.73 5.35 51.37
C SER A 184 -2.00 5.90 50.73
N SER A 185 -2.23 5.70 49.42
CA SER A 185 -3.52 6.01 48.77
C SER A 185 -4.68 5.20 49.37
N THR A 186 -4.41 4.10 50.07
CA THR A 186 -5.38 3.16 50.64
C THR A 186 -6.30 2.48 49.63
N ILE A 187 -6.07 2.63 48.31
CA ILE A 187 -6.97 2.15 47.25
C ILE A 187 -7.19 0.63 47.32
N ARG A 188 -6.16 -0.14 47.71
CA ARG A 188 -6.22 -1.60 47.85
C ARG A 188 -7.30 -2.07 48.84
N ARG A 189 -7.56 -1.30 49.90
CA ARG A 189 -8.57 -1.59 50.92
C ARG A 189 -9.98 -1.14 50.50
N ARG A 190 -10.07 -0.19 49.56
CA ARG A 190 -11.33 0.40 49.07
C ARG A 190 -11.84 -0.34 47.85
N LYS A 191 -12.23 -1.61 48.04
CA LYS A 191 -12.66 -2.52 46.94
C LYS A 191 -13.79 -1.96 46.09
N LEU A 192 -14.74 -1.25 46.70
CA LEU A 192 -15.84 -0.63 45.97
C LEU A 192 -15.35 0.46 45.02
N VAL A 193 -14.38 1.28 45.42
CA VAL A 193 -13.80 2.36 44.57
C VAL A 193 -13.04 1.77 43.39
N GLY A 194 -12.21 0.74 43.63
CA GLY A 194 -11.49 0.06 42.55
C GLY A 194 -12.43 -0.63 41.57
N LEU A 195 -13.47 -1.30 42.08
CA LEU A 195 -14.50 -1.95 41.25
C LEU A 195 -15.28 -0.92 40.43
N SER A 196 -15.74 0.18 41.04
CA SER A 196 -16.47 1.24 40.34
C SER A 196 -15.60 1.95 39.30
N LEU A 197 -14.30 2.17 39.57
CA LEU A 197 -13.37 2.72 38.60
C LEU A 197 -13.20 1.79 37.40
N GLY A 198 -13.00 0.49 37.64
CA GLY A 198 -12.90 -0.52 36.58
C GLY A 198 -14.16 -0.61 35.74
N MET A 199 -15.34 -0.61 36.37
CA MET A 199 -16.63 -0.58 35.65
C MET A 199 -16.81 0.72 34.87
N GLY A 200 -16.49 1.87 35.46
CA GLY A 200 -16.62 3.17 34.81
C GLY A 200 -15.71 3.30 33.58
N LEU A 201 -14.42 2.98 33.72
CA LEU A 201 -13.47 2.99 32.61
C LEU A 201 -13.77 1.88 31.59
N GLY A 202 -14.25 0.72 32.02
CA GLY A 202 -14.67 -0.36 31.12
C GLY A 202 -15.87 0.05 30.25
N ALA A 203 -16.91 0.61 30.87
CA ALA A 203 -18.09 1.11 30.16
C ALA A 203 -17.75 2.29 29.24
N PHE A 204 -16.92 3.24 29.72
CA PHE A 204 -16.44 4.35 28.91
C PHE A 204 -15.57 3.88 27.73
N GLY A 205 -14.62 2.99 27.97
CA GLY A 205 -13.74 2.43 26.94
C GLY A 205 -14.49 1.63 25.89
N LEU A 206 -15.42 0.76 26.31
CA LEU A 206 -16.26 0.02 25.37
C LEU A 206 -17.20 0.96 24.60
N GLY A 207 -17.82 1.92 25.28
CA GLY A 207 -18.72 2.89 24.66
C GLY A 207 -18.01 3.75 23.62
N THR A 208 -16.81 4.24 23.92
CA THR A 208 -15.99 5.02 22.98
C THR A 208 -15.51 4.18 21.80
N LEU A 209 -15.08 2.93 22.04
CA LEU A 209 -14.71 1.99 20.97
C LEU A 209 -15.88 1.75 20.00
N VAL A 210 -17.07 1.48 20.53
CA VAL A 210 -18.28 1.26 19.71
C VAL A 210 -18.70 2.54 19.01
N ALA A 211 -18.64 3.70 19.66
CA ALA A 211 -18.97 4.97 19.02
C ALA A 211 -18.01 5.30 17.85
N PHE A 212 -16.72 5.02 18.02
CA PHE A 212 -15.70 5.23 17.00
C PHE A 212 -15.84 4.23 15.84
N ALA A 213 -15.90 2.93 16.13
CA ALA A 213 -15.93 1.88 15.11
C ALA A 213 -17.32 1.71 14.47
N GLY A 214 -18.39 1.91 15.23
CA GLY A 214 -19.77 1.70 14.80
C GLY A 214 -20.19 2.59 13.63
N GLY A 215 -19.60 3.78 13.51
CA GLY A 215 -19.80 4.64 12.34
C GLY A 215 -19.24 4.06 11.03
N LEU A 216 -18.24 3.18 11.09
CA LEU A 216 -17.59 2.56 9.94
C LEU A 216 -18.20 1.19 9.57
N ILE A 217 -18.78 0.48 10.54
CA ILE A 217 -19.42 -0.82 10.32
C ILE A 217 -20.75 -0.61 9.57
N LYS A 218 -20.82 -1.06 8.32
CA LYS A 218 -22.03 -1.02 7.48
C LYS A 218 -22.72 -2.37 7.46
N ASN A 219 -24.03 -2.37 7.21
CA ASN A 219 -24.79 -3.59 6.92
C ASN A 219 -24.77 -3.85 5.40
N PRO A 220 -23.95 -4.80 4.89
CA PRO A 220 -23.87 -5.11 3.46
C PRO A 220 -25.16 -5.73 2.92
N TRP A 221 -26.02 -6.27 3.80
CA TRP A 221 -27.28 -6.92 3.47
C TRP A 221 -28.48 -5.99 3.60
N LYS A 222 -28.26 -4.68 3.80
CA LYS A 222 -29.35 -3.70 3.81
C LYS A 222 -30.04 -3.70 2.44
N PRO A 223 -31.36 -3.87 2.37
CA PRO A 223 -32.08 -3.82 1.11
C PRO A 223 -32.14 -2.37 0.61
N VAL A 224 -31.40 -2.07 -0.46
CA VAL A 224 -31.21 -0.71 -1.00
C VAL A 224 -31.52 -0.59 -2.49
N VAL A 225 -31.52 -1.70 -3.23
CA VAL A 225 -31.78 -1.70 -4.68
C VAL A 225 -33.23 -2.09 -4.95
N PRO A 226 -34.05 -1.23 -5.58
CA PRO A 226 -35.40 -1.59 -5.99
C PRO A 226 -35.36 -2.54 -7.20
N THR A 227 -35.99 -3.71 -7.06
CA THR A 227 -36.10 -4.72 -8.11
C THR A 227 -37.56 -5.12 -8.32
N ALA A 228 -37.84 -5.89 -9.37
CA ALA A 228 -39.16 -6.46 -9.64
C ALA A 228 -39.68 -7.37 -8.50
N GLU A 229 -38.78 -7.87 -7.63
CA GLU A 229 -39.10 -8.70 -6.46
C GLU A 229 -39.08 -7.91 -5.14
N GLY A 230 -38.98 -6.58 -5.20
CA GLY A 230 -38.85 -5.69 -4.05
C GLY A 230 -37.41 -5.26 -3.80
N MET A 231 -37.16 -4.69 -2.61
CA MET A 231 -35.84 -4.16 -2.26
C MET A 231 -34.86 -5.29 -1.94
N LYS A 232 -33.71 -5.33 -2.64
CA LYS A 232 -32.65 -6.33 -2.45
C LYS A 232 -31.34 -5.67 -2.04
N ALA A 233 -30.43 -6.44 -1.46
CA ALA A 233 -29.09 -5.96 -1.13
C ALA A 233 -28.21 -5.92 -2.38
N GLU A 234 -27.23 -5.01 -2.39
CA GLU A 234 -26.41 -4.69 -3.56
C GLU A 234 -25.75 -5.94 -4.17
N LEU A 235 -25.12 -6.81 -3.37
CA LEU A 235 -24.38 -7.97 -3.88
C LEU A 235 -25.23 -9.02 -4.61
N TRP A 236 -26.55 -9.02 -4.40
CA TRP A 236 -27.49 -9.94 -5.06
C TRP A 236 -28.11 -9.39 -6.35
N THR A 237 -27.91 -8.11 -6.64
CA THR A 237 -28.42 -7.47 -7.86
C THR A 237 -27.32 -7.24 -8.88
N SER A 238 -27.66 -6.85 -10.09
CA SER A 238 -26.74 -6.37 -11.11
C SER A 238 -27.44 -5.27 -11.91
N GLY A 239 -26.74 -4.59 -12.81
CA GLY A 239 -27.42 -3.68 -13.76
C GLY A 239 -28.39 -4.41 -14.70
N TRP A 240 -28.36 -5.74 -14.75
CA TRP A 240 -29.28 -6.60 -15.50
C TRP A 240 -30.49 -7.04 -14.69
N THR A 241 -30.55 -6.75 -13.38
CA THR A 241 -31.75 -7.03 -12.58
C THR A 241 -32.92 -6.14 -13.04
N PRO A 242 -34.08 -6.72 -13.39
CA PRO A 242 -35.26 -5.93 -13.74
C PRO A 242 -35.78 -5.10 -12.56
N ARG A 243 -36.09 -3.82 -12.81
CA ARG A 243 -36.70 -2.89 -11.82
C ARG A 243 -38.19 -3.20 -11.60
N TYR A 244 -38.86 -3.73 -12.62
CA TYR A 244 -40.26 -4.16 -12.58
C TYR A 244 -40.46 -5.35 -13.53
N LYS A 245 -41.58 -6.08 -13.39
CA LYS A 245 -41.87 -7.26 -14.21
C LYS A 245 -42.06 -6.85 -15.68
N GLY A 246 -41.34 -7.52 -16.57
CA GLY A 246 -41.39 -7.25 -18.01
C GLY A 246 -40.55 -6.05 -18.46
N GLU A 247 -39.68 -5.50 -17.61
CA GLU A 247 -38.73 -4.46 -18.03
C GLU A 247 -37.82 -4.99 -19.14
N THR A 248 -37.76 -4.26 -20.25
CA THR A 248 -36.86 -4.59 -21.36
C THR A 248 -35.51 -3.95 -21.13
N ILE A 249 -34.46 -4.78 -21.06
CA ILE A 249 -33.08 -4.34 -20.90
C ILE A 249 -32.33 -4.73 -22.16
N TYR A 250 -31.91 -3.74 -22.94
CA TYR A 250 -31.20 -3.97 -24.20
C TYR A 250 -29.72 -4.26 -23.93
N LEU A 251 -29.14 -5.11 -24.79
CA LEU A 251 -27.69 -5.28 -24.87
C LEU A 251 -27.15 -4.19 -25.79
N ALA A 252 -26.60 -3.13 -25.21
CA ALA A 252 -26.08 -2.00 -25.96
C ALA A 252 -24.55 -1.97 -25.91
N ARG A 253 -23.89 -1.74 -27.05
CA ARG A 253 -22.44 -1.52 -27.10
C ARG A 253 -22.12 -0.06 -26.79
N ALA A 254 -20.97 0.16 -26.15
CA ALA A 254 -20.40 1.50 -26.02
C ALA A 254 -19.78 1.96 -27.34
N THR A 255 -20.02 3.21 -27.72
CA THR A 255 -19.47 3.80 -28.96
C THR A 255 -18.01 4.20 -28.82
N GLY A 256 -17.53 4.40 -27.58
CA GLY A 256 -16.18 4.91 -27.30
C GLY A 256 -16.00 6.40 -27.63
N LEU A 257 -17.09 7.08 -28.02
CA LEU A 257 -17.07 8.51 -28.33
C LEU A 257 -17.25 9.33 -27.04
N HIS A 258 -16.58 10.48 -26.98
CA HIS A 258 -16.72 11.43 -25.88
C HIS A 258 -17.91 12.38 -26.05
N ASP A 259 -18.44 12.49 -27.26
CA ASP A 259 -19.58 13.33 -27.61
C ASP A 259 -20.64 12.49 -28.33
N GLY A 260 -21.92 12.80 -28.10
CA GLY A 260 -23.08 12.07 -28.61
C GLY A 260 -23.51 10.85 -27.78
N PRO A 261 -24.40 10.00 -28.33
CA PRO A 261 -24.94 8.82 -27.65
C PRO A 261 -23.84 7.83 -27.25
N PRO A 262 -23.66 7.53 -25.95
CA PRO A 262 -22.61 6.64 -25.49
C PRO A 262 -22.92 5.17 -25.79
N PHE A 263 -24.20 4.82 -26.01
CA PHE A 263 -24.66 3.47 -26.26
C PHE A 263 -25.46 3.34 -27.56
N ILE A 264 -25.30 2.21 -28.24
CA ILE A 264 -26.09 1.83 -29.42
C ILE A 264 -26.60 0.40 -29.22
N LYS A 265 -27.89 0.18 -29.50
CA LYS A 265 -28.52 -1.16 -29.46
C LYS A 265 -27.87 -2.07 -30.49
N LEU A 266 -27.69 -3.35 -30.16
CA LEU A 266 -27.11 -4.34 -31.07
C LEU A 266 -28.18 -5.22 -31.70
N ARG A 267 -27.95 -5.59 -32.96
CA ARG A 267 -28.67 -6.63 -33.70
C ARG A 267 -27.77 -7.84 -33.96
N PRO A 268 -28.33 -9.04 -34.21
CA PRO A 268 -27.53 -10.23 -34.57
C PRO A 268 -26.58 -10.02 -35.76
N GLU A 269 -27.00 -9.26 -36.77
CA GLU A 269 -26.22 -8.95 -37.96
C GLU A 269 -25.04 -8.00 -37.71
N ASP A 270 -24.98 -7.30 -36.57
CA ASP A 270 -23.89 -6.37 -36.24
C ASP A 270 -22.58 -7.08 -35.82
N MET A 271 -22.62 -8.41 -35.66
CA MET A 271 -21.50 -9.20 -35.15
C MET A 271 -21.08 -10.31 -36.10
N ASP A 272 -19.79 -10.37 -36.42
CA ASP A 272 -19.19 -11.45 -37.19
C ASP A 272 -19.12 -12.77 -36.42
N ALA A 273 -19.07 -13.89 -37.16
CA ALA A 273 -18.94 -15.23 -36.57
C ALA A 273 -17.57 -15.38 -35.86
N GLY A 274 -17.60 -15.74 -34.58
CA GLY A 274 -16.42 -15.73 -33.70
C GLY A 274 -16.11 -14.36 -33.10
N GLY A 275 -16.97 -13.35 -33.31
CA GLY A 275 -16.83 -12.02 -32.71
C GLY A 275 -17.20 -12.01 -31.23
N MET A 276 -16.64 -11.03 -30.51
CA MET A 276 -16.96 -10.72 -29.12
C MET A 276 -17.16 -9.22 -29.00
N GLU A 277 -18.30 -8.82 -28.44
CA GLU A 277 -18.65 -7.43 -28.17
C GLU A 277 -18.89 -7.23 -26.67
N THR A 278 -18.46 -6.10 -26.14
CA THR A 278 -18.80 -5.72 -24.76
C THR A 278 -20.11 -4.96 -24.76
N VAL A 279 -21.09 -5.49 -24.04
CA VAL A 279 -22.44 -4.93 -23.95
C VAL A 279 -22.79 -4.54 -22.53
N PHE A 280 -23.63 -3.52 -22.42
CA PHE A 280 -24.09 -2.93 -21.16
C PHE A 280 -25.62 -2.93 -21.11
N PRO A 281 -26.21 -2.96 -19.90
CA PRO A 281 -27.65 -2.97 -19.72
C PRO A 281 -28.23 -1.58 -19.96
N TRP A 282 -28.86 -1.38 -21.10
CA TRP A 282 -29.49 -0.10 -21.43
C TRP A 282 -31.01 -0.19 -21.35
N ARG A 283 -31.64 0.75 -20.65
CA ARG A 283 -33.10 0.92 -20.61
C ARG A 283 -33.46 2.22 -21.28
N GLU A 284 -34.56 2.24 -22.02
CA GLU A 284 -35.07 3.47 -22.64
C GLU A 284 -35.37 4.55 -21.60
N SER A 285 -35.74 4.17 -20.37
CA SER A 285 -35.94 5.10 -19.26
C SER A 285 -34.65 5.80 -18.79
N ASP A 286 -33.47 5.26 -19.10
CA ASP A 286 -32.19 5.88 -18.78
C ASP A 286 -31.79 6.96 -19.82
N GLY A 287 -32.56 7.06 -20.91
CA GLY A 287 -32.38 8.01 -22.01
C GLY A 287 -31.31 7.60 -23.02
N ASP A 288 -31.06 8.43 -24.03
CA ASP A 288 -30.17 8.16 -25.16
C ASP A 288 -28.77 8.81 -25.05
N GLY A 289 -28.51 9.52 -23.95
CA GLY A 289 -27.25 10.22 -23.68
C GLY A 289 -27.11 11.57 -24.37
N THR A 290 -28.15 12.10 -25.01
CA THR A 290 -28.13 13.43 -25.67
C THR A 290 -28.29 14.59 -24.68
N THR A 291 -28.94 14.35 -23.54
CA THR A 291 -29.01 15.30 -22.42
C THR A 291 -27.93 15.00 -21.39
N VAL A 292 -27.50 16.01 -20.64
CA VAL A 292 -26.48 15.85 -19.58
C VAL A 292 -26.89 14.78 -18.56
N GLU A 293 -28.14 14.84 -18.09
CA GLU A 293 -28.67 13.87 -17.12
C GLU A 293 -28.66 12.43 -17.66
N SER A 294 -29.09 12.24 -18.91
CA SER A 294 -29.06 10.91 -19.54
C SER A 294 -27.63 10.44 -19.74
N HIS A 295 -26.73 11.32 -20.20
CA HIS A 295 -25.33 11.00 -20.39
C HIS A 295 -24.68 10.52 -19.08
N GLU A 296 -24.91 11.22 -17.97
CA GLU A 296 -24.42 10.83 -16.65
C GLU A 296 -24.95 9.45 -16.21
N LYS A 297 -26.23 9.16 -16.45
CA LYS A 297 -26.83 7.84 -16.16
C LYS A 297 -26.15 6.73 -16.97
N LEU A 298 -25.94 6.94 -18.26
CA LEU A 298 -25.32 5.96 -19.14
C LEU A 298 -23.83 5.75 -18.82
N GLN A 299 -23.11 6.81 -18.45
CA GLN A 299 -21.75 6.73 -17.92
C GLN A 299 -21.69 5.92 -16.62
N ALA A 300 -22.63 6.14 -15.70
CA ALA A 300 -22.73 5.36 -14.47
C ALA A 300 -22.98 3.86 -14.76
N ILE A 301 -23.79 3.55 -15.78
CA ILE A 301 -23.99 2.18 -16.25
C ILE A 301 -22.70 1.59 -16.84
N ALA A 302 -21.97 2.34 -17.66
CA ALA A 302 -20.69 1.91 -18.25
C ALA A 302 -19.63 1.63 -17.18
N MET A 303 -19.62 2.41 -16.10
CA MET A 303 -18.70 2.27 -14.96
C MET A 303 -19.18 1.26 -13.92
N GLY A 304 -20.42 0.75 -14.04
CA GLY A 304 -20.98 -0.24 -13.12
C GLY A 304 -20.20 -1.55 -13.19
N ILE A 305 -19.54 -1.92 -12.09
CA ILE A 305 -18.57 -3.03 -12.05
C ILE A 305 -19.15 -4.34 -12.60
N ARG A 306 -20.43 -4.63 -12.32
CA ARG A 306 -21.12 -5.88 -12.67
C ARG A 306 -21.94 -5.82 -13.96
N ASN A 307 -21.88 -4.70 -14.67
CA ASN A 307 -22.69 -4.46 -15.86
C ASN A 307 -22.09 -5.04 -17.16
N PRO A 308 -20.76 -4.99 -17.40
CA PRO A 308 -20.24 -5.44 -18.68
C PRO A 308 -20.41 -6.95 -18.88
N VAL A 309 -21.01 -7.30 -20.00
CA VAL A 309 -21.19 -8.67 -20.49
C VAL A 309 -20.50 -8.80 -21.83
N MET A 310 -19.89 -9.95 -22.09
CA MET A 310 -19.33 -10.30 -23.37
C MET A 310 -20.41 -11.04 -24.15
N LEU A 311 -20.92 -10.41 -25.19
CA LEU A 311 -21.76 -11.08 -26.18
C LEU A 311 -20.81 -11.74 -27.18
N ILE A 312 -20.82 -13.07 -27.22
CA ILE A 312 -19.93 -13.90 -28.04
C ILE A 312 -20.77 -14.61 -29.08
N ARG A 313 -20.44 -14.46 -30.36
CA ARG A 313 -21.06 -15.21 -31.45
C ARG A 313 -20.20 -16.43 -31.77
N ILE A 314 -20.68 -17.63 -31.50
CA ILE A 314 -19.99 -18.87 -31.85
C ILE A 314 -20.10 -19.09 -33.37
N LYS A 315 -19.07 -19.67 -34.00
CA LYS A 315 -19.13 -19.97 -35.43
C LYS A 315 -20.14 -21.09 -35.66
N PRO A 316 -20.93 -21.05 -36.75
CA PRO A 316 -21.92 -22.09 -37.05
C PRO A 316 -21.33 -23.51 -37.03
N SER A 317 -20.11 -23.67 -37.55
CA SER A 317 -19.39 -24.95 -37.60
C SER A 317 -19.02 -25.53 -36.23
N ASP A 318 -18.93 -24.69 -35.21
CA ASP A 318 -18.49 -25.06 -33.86
C ASP A 318 -19.65 -25.18 -32.86
N LEU A 319 -20.89 -24.85 -33.25
CA LEU A 319 -22.06 -24.94 -32.38
C LEU A 319 -22.30 -26.34 -31.80
N GLY A 320 -22.00 -27.39 -32.58
CA GLY A 320 -22.10 -28.78 -32.11
C GLY A 320 -21.15 -29.12 -30.96
N LYS A 321 -20.13 -28.28 -30.71
CA LYS A 321 -19.18 -28.43 -29.60
C LYS A 321 -19.64 -27.72 -28.32
N MET A 322 -20.72 -26.94 -28.37
CA MET A 322 -21.22 -26.20 -27.21
C MET A 322 -21.77 -27.14 -26.15
N VAL A 323 -21.19 -27.07 -24.96
CA VAL A 323 -21.72 -27.69 -23.75
C VAL A 323 -22.41 -26.61 -22.93
N LYS A 324 -23.72 -26.76 -22.74
CA LYS A 324 -24.53 -25.84 -21.94
C LYS A 324 -24.54 -26.26 -20.48
N ARG A 325 -24.61 -25.27 -19.58
CA ARG A 325 -24.69 -25.51 -18.14
C ARG A 325 -26.08 -25.98 -17.75
N GLN A 326 -26.13 -26.88 -16.77
CA GLN A 326 -27.39 -27.33 -16.18
C GLN A 326 -28.18 -26.14 -15.61
N GLY A 327 -29.45 -26.02 -15.99
CA GLY A 327 -30.33 -24.90 -15.57
C GLY A 327 -30.14 -23.59 -16.35
N GLN A 328 -29.26 -23.57 -17.36
CA GLN A 328 -29.00 -22.40 -18.23
C GLN A 328 -29.02 -22.80 -19.72
N GLU A 329 -29.71 -23.90 -20.07
CA GLU A 329 -29.67 -24.51 -21.41
C GLU A 329 -30.35 -23.65 -22.50
N SER A 330 -31.23 -22.73 -22.10
CA SER A 330 -31.96 -21.83 -22.99
C SER A 330 -31.47 -20.38 -22.94
N PHE A 331 -30.31 -20.11 -22.33
CA PHE A 331 -29.83 -18.74 -22.12
C PHE A 331 -29.21 -18.10 -23.37
N ASN A 332 -28.97 -18.87 -24.43
CA ASN A 332 -28.44 -18.38 -25.70
C ASN A 332 -29.57 -18.10 -26.70
N PHE A 333 -29.36 -17.13 -27.58
CA PHE A 333 -30.20 -16.91 -28.76
C PHE A 333 -29.43 -17.34 -30.00
N GLY A 334 -29.85 -18.42 -30.67
CA GLY A 334 -29.13 -18.96 -31.81
C GLY A 334 -27.66 -19.26 -31.48
N GLU A 335 -26.74 -18.60 -32.18
CA GLU A 335 -25.28 -18.76 -32.04
C GLU A 335 -24.66 -17.84 -30.97
N PHE A 336 -25.47 -17.04 -30.27
CA PHE A 336 -25.00 -15.97 -29.39
C PHE A 336 -25.07 -16.37 -27.93
N PHE A 337 -23.95 -16.21 -27.21
CA PHE A 337 -23.80 -16.53 -25.80
C PHE A 337 -23.29 -15.30 -25.06
N ALA A 338 -23.93 -14.96 -23.94
CA ALA A 338 -23.62 -13.76 -23.17
C ALA A 338 -23.03 -14.15 -21.81
N TYR A 339 -21.75 -13.89 -21.58
CA TYR A 339 -21.07 -14.19 -20.31
C TYR A 339 -20.58 -12.92 -19.63
N THR A 340 -20.64 -12.83 -18.31
CA THR A 340 -20.11 -11.67 -17.58
C THR A 340 -18.65 -11.41 -17.91
N LYS A 341 -18.28 -10.15 -18.18
CA LYS A 341 -16.86 -9.78 -18.31
C LYS A 341 -16.15 -9.81 -16.96
N VAL A 342 -16.87 -9.68 -15.87
CA VAL A 342 -16.33 -9.74 -14.50
C VAL A 342 -15.85 -11.15 -14.17
N CYS A 343 -14.55 -11.30 -13.93
CA CYS A 343 -13.96 -12.57 -13.55
C CYS A 343 -14.50 -13.08 -12.20
N SER A 344 -14.80 -14.38 -12.15
CA SER A 344 -15.30 -15.08 -10.96
C SER A 344 -14.26 -15.24 -9.83
N HIS A 345 -12.99 -14.87 -10.05
CA HIS A 345 -11.96 -14.89 -9.03
C HIS A 345 -11.97 -13.60 -8.19
N LEU A 346 -11.30 -12.54 -8.66
CA LEU A 346 -11.14 -11.25 -7.96
C LEU A 346 -11.72 -10.06 -8.73
N GLY A 347 -12.55 -10.31 -9.76
CA GLY A 347 -13.44 -9.28 -10.32
C GLY A 347 -12.86 -8.46 -11.45
N CYS A 348 -11.62 -8.71 -11.86
CA CYS A 348 -11.05 -8.08 -13.04
C CYS A 348 -11.90 -8.33 -14.31
N PRO A 349 -12.06 -7.34 -15.21
CA PRO A 349 -12.66 -7.54 -16.51
C PRO A 349 -11.82 -8.49 -17.38
N ALA A 350 -12.31 -9.70 -17.61
CA ALA A 350 -11.72 -10.71 -18.49
C ALA A 350 -11.94 -10.35 -19.96
N SER A 351 -11.21 -9.33 -20.40
CA SER A 351 -11.46 -8.61 -21.66
C SER A 351 -10.75 -9.21 -22.87
N LEU A 352 -9.75 -10.05 -22.65
CA LEU A 352 -8.97 -10.66 -23.74
C LEU A 352 -9.72 -11.89 -24.25
N TYR A 353 -9.93 -11.97 -25.56
CA TYR A 353 -10.69 -13.05 -26.16
C TYR A 353 -9.93 -13.63 -27.36
N GLU A 354 -9.66 -14.93 -27.31
CA GLU A 354 -8.99 -15.67 -28.36
C GLU A 354 -10.03 -16.32 -29.28
N GLN A 355 -10.33 -15.66 -30.41
CA GLN A 355 -11.40 -16.04 -31.33
C GLN A 355 -11.25 -17.45 -31.93
N GLN A 356 -10.00 -17.95 -32.07
CA GLN A 356 -9.75 -19.26 -32.70
C GLN A 356 -10.15 -20.43 -31.80
N THR A 357 -9.98 -20.29 -30.49
CA THR A 357 -10.18 -21.37 -29.51
C THR A 357 -11.23 -21.03 -28.46
N TYR A 358 -11.95 -19.92 -28.62
CA TYR A 358 -13.03 -19.50 -27.73
C TYR A 358 -12.62 -19.31 -26.27
N ARG A 359 -11.37 -18.88 -26.03
CA ARG A 359 -10.88 -18.62 -24.68
C ARG A 359 -11.12 -17.18 -24.28
N ILE A 360 -11.67 -17.01 -23.08
CA ILE A 360 -11.79 -15.73 -22.39
C ILE A 360 -10.65 -15.66 -21.38
N LEU A 361 -9.75 -14.70 -21.52
CA LEU A 361 -8.56 -14.55 -20.68
C LEU A 361 -8.68 -13.34 -19.77
N CYS A 362 -8.43 -13.57 -18.48
CA CYS A 362 -8.33 -12.52 -17.48
C CYS A 362 -6.89 -11.98 -17.43
N PRO A 363 -6.64 -10.68 -17.73
CA PRO A 363 -5.28 -10.14 -17.77
C PRO A 363 -4.60 -10.05 -16.39
N CYS A 364 -5.37 -10.08 -15.30
CA CYS A 364 -4.83 -9.89 -13.95
C CYS A 364 -4.05 -11.11 -13.44
N HIS A 365 -4.67 -12.29 -13.48
CA HIS A 365 -4.09 -13.53 -12.93
C HIS A 365 -4.23 -14.70 -13.89
N GLN A 366 -4.46 -14.39 -15.17
CA GLN A 366 -4.42 -15.34 -16.30
C GLN A 366 -5.44 -16.48 -16.22
N SER A 367 -6.51 -16.35 -15.44
CA SER A 367 -7.63 -17.29 -15.52
C SER A 367 -8.15 -17.35 -16.96
N GLN A 368 -8.25 -18.56 -17.50
CA GLN A 368 -8.77 -18.81 -18.84
C GLN A 368 -10.09 -19.56 -18.70
N PHE A 369 -11.14 -19.03 -19.32
CA PHE A 369 -12.46 -19.62 -19.35
C PHE A 369 -12.77 -20.11 -20.75
N ASP A 370 -13.28 -21.34 -20.85
CA ASP A 370 -13.66 -21.94 -22.11
C ASP A 370 -15.11 -21.57 -22.44
N ALA A 371 -15.30 -20.66 -23.42
CA ALA A 371 -16.63 -20.22 -23.81
C ALA A 371 -17.46 -21.33 -24.48
N LEU A 372 -16.85 -22.40 -24.99
CA LEU A 372 -17.59 -23.56 -25.52
C LEU A 372 -18.18 -24.43 -24.41
N HIS A 373 -17.61 -24.37 -23.21
CA HIS A 373 -18.04 -25.14 -22.04
C HIS A 373 -18.53 -24.20 -20.94
N PHE A 374 -19.62 -23.48 -21.22
CA PHE A 374 -20.32 -22.57 -20.29
C PHE A 374 -19.39 -21.59 -19.52
N ALA A 375 -18.31 -21.14 -20.16
CA ALA A 375 -17.27 -20.31 -19.55
C ALA A 375 -16.67 -20.94 -18.28
N LYS A 376 -16.50 -22.26 -18.26
CA LYS A 376 -15.80 -22.99 -17.20
C LYS A 376 -14.31 -22.62 -17.20
N PRO A 377 -13.70 -22.34 -16.04
CA PRO A 377 -12.26 -22.12 -15.98
C PRO A 377 -11.51 -23.40 -16.34
N ILE A 378 -10.55 -23.29 -17.24
CA ILE A 378 -9.64 -24.37 -17.68
C ILE A 378 -8.20 -24.13 -17.25
N PHE A 379 -7.88 -22.92 -16.77
CA PHE A 379 -6.58 -22.53 -16.26
C PHE A 379 -6.69 -21.35 -15.29
N GLY A 380 -5.67 -21.17 -14.45
CA GLY A 380 -5.55 -20.07 -13.49
C GLY A 380 -6.35 -20.25 -12.21
N PRO A 381 -6.38 -19.23 -11.32
CA PRO A 381 -6.94 -19.36 -9.97
C PRO A 381 -8.47 -19.28 -9.89
N ALA A 382 -9.17 -19.00 -10.98
CA ALA A 382 -10.63 -18.96 -10.96
C ALA A 382 -11.20 -20.38 -10.79
N ALA A 383 -12.03 -20.58 -9.77
CA ALA A 383 -12.63 -21.88 -9.45
C ALA A 383 -14.09 -22.04 -9.93
N ARG A 384 -14.69 -20.99 -10.53
CA ARG A 384 -16.10 -20.96 -10.92
C ARG A 384 -16.26 -20.46 -12.35
N ALA A 385 -17.30 -20.95 -13.04
CA ALA A 385 -17.69 -20.43 -14.34
C ALA A 385 -18.09 -18.94 -14.28
N LEU A 386 -18.02 -18.25 -15.41
CA LEU A 386 -18.62 -16.93 -15.55
C LEU A 386 -20.15 -17.06 -15.59
N ALA A 387 -20.88 -16.07 -15.07
CA ALA A 387 -22.34 -16.13 -15.09
C ALA A 387 -22.83 -15.87 -16.54
N GLN A 388 -23.77 -16.68 -16.99
CA GLN A 388 -24.38 -16.53 -18.32
C GLN A 388 -25.66 -15.69 -18.21
N LEU A 389 -25.80 -14.68 -19.06
CA LEU A 389 -27.00 -13.85 -19.17
C LEU A 389 -27.97 -14.50 -20.17
N PRO A 390 -29.25 -14.70 -19.81
CA PRO A 390 -30.24 -15.15 -20.77
C PRO A 390 -30.56 -14.02 -21.76
N ILE A 391 -30.49 -14.31 -23.07
CA ILE A 391 -30.73 -13.33 -24.13
C ILE A 391 -31.81 -13.79 -25.12
N THR A 392 -32.49 -12.81 -25.71
CA THR A 392 -33.45 -13.00 -26.82
C THR A 392 -33.42 -11.75 -27.72
N ILE A 393 -34.27 -11.74 -28.75
CA ILE A 393 -34.53 -10.55 -29.58
C ILE A 393 -35.88 -9.92 -29.24
N ASP A 394 -35.98 -8.60 -29.38
CA ASP A 394 -37.24 -7.88 -29.35
C ASP A 394 -37.98 -7.97 -30.70
N SER A 395 -39.17 -7.36 -30.79
CA SER A 395 -39.95 -7.33 -32.03
C SER A 395 -39.31 -6.52 -33.17
N ASN A 396 -38.32 -5.68 -32.86
CA ASN A 396 -37.61 -4.85 -33.83
C ASN A 396 -36.26 -5.46 -34.26
N GLY A 397 -35.89 -6.61 -33.70
CA GLY A 397 -34.66 -7.36 -33.99
C GLY A 397 -33.44 -6.99 -33.14
N TYR A 398 -33.61 -6.23 -32.05
CA TYR A 398 -32.51 -5.89 -31.13
C TYR A 398 -32.34 -6.93 -30.02
N PHE A 399 -31.10 -7.14 -29.58
CA PHE A 399 -30.81 -7.99 -28.43
C PHE A 399 -31.35 -7.40 -27.13
N VAL A 400 -32.05 -8.23 -26.37
CA VAL A 400 -32.57 -7.92 -25.03
C VAL A 400 -32.28 -9.07 -24.07
N ALA A 401 -32.08 -8.73 -22.79
CA ALA A 401 -31.96 -9.72 -21.73
C ALA A 401 -33.34 -10.33 -21.41
N ASN A 402 -33.38 -11.65 -21.17
CA ASN A 402 -34.58 -12.38 -20.77
C ASN A 402 -34.54 -12.71 -19.28
N GLY A 403 -34.28 -11.70 -18.45
CA GLY A 403 -34.07 -11.81 -17.01
C GLY A 403 -32.64 -11.49 -16.56
N ASP A 404 -32.40 -11.68 -15.27
CA ASP A 404 -31.08 -11.52 -14.65
C ASP A 404 -30.30 -12.85 -14.69
N PHE A 405 -29.06 -12.82 -14.19
CA PHE A 405 -28.27 -14.02 -13.95
C PHE A 405 -28.90 -14.93 -12.89
N VAL A 406 -28.64 -16.24 -12.99
CA VAL A 406 -28.94 -17.19 -11.90
C VAL A 406 -28.00 -16.98 -10.73
N GLU A 407 -26.72 -16.75 -11.00
CA GLU A 407 -25.72 -16.52 -9.96
C GLU A 407 -25.39 -15.04 -9.75
N PRO A 408 -24.98 -14.64 -8.53
CA PRO A 408 -24.40 -13.32 -8.31
C PRO A 408 -23.17 -13.11 -9.21
N VAL A 409 -23.06 -11.95 -9.81
CA VAL A 409 -21.97 -11.61 -10.73
C VAL A 409 -20.66 -11.35 -9.98
N GLY A 410 -19.57 -11.95 -10.46
CA GLY A 410 -18.21 -11.64 -10.04
C GLY A 410 -17.62 -12.53 -8.92
N PRO A 411 -16.71 -11.98 -8.09
CA PRO A 411 -16.02 -12.68 -7.01
C PRO A 411 -16.95 -13.36 -6.01
N ALA A 412 -16.39 -14.30 -5.26
CA ALA A 412 -17.12 -14.92 -4.17
C ALA A 412 -17.17 -13.97 -2.97
N PHE A 413 -18.28 -14.03 -2.24
CA PHE A 413 -18.43 -13.46 -0.91
C PHE A 413 -18.92 -14.58 0.02
N TRP A 414 -18.79 -14.40 1.33
CA TRP A 414 -19.00 -15.48 2.31
C TRP A 414 -20.40 -16.10 2.24
N GLU A 415 -21.42 -15.28 2.06
CA GLU A 415 -22.83 -15.67 2.00
C GLU A 415 -23.27 -16.17 0.61
N ARG A 416 -22.35 -16.27 -0.36
CA ARG A 416 -22.68 -16.74 -1.70
C ARG A 416 -23.06 -18.22 -1.64
N THR A 417 -24.24 -18.55 -2.15
CA THR A 417 -24.64 -19.95 -2.35
C THR A 417 -23.86 -20.57 -3.51
N THR A 418 -23.28 -21.75 -3.29
CA THR A 418 -22.63 -22.54 -4.34
C THR A 418 -23.70 -23.21 -5.17
N SER A 419 -23.79 -22.88 -6.46
CA SER A 419 -24.45 -23.70 -7.46
C SER A 419 -23.44 -24.38 -8.36
#